data_AF-A0A921QKN5-F1
#
_entry.id   AF-A0A921QKN5-F1
#
_cell.length_a   1.000
_cell.length_b   1.000
_cell.length_c   1.000
_cell.angle_alpha   90.00
_cell.angle_beta   90.00
_cell.angle_gamma   90.00
#
_symmetry.space_group_name_H-M   'P 1'
#
loop_
_entity.id
_entity.type
_entity.pdbx_description
1 polymer ?
#
loop_
_entity_poly.entity_id
_entity_poly.type
_entity_poly.pdbx_seq_one_letter_code
_entity_poly.pdbx_strand_id
1 'polypeptide(L)'
;MLTAPDANERPLFAAKDLARFYIQHSPKIFRHKSGMRSKLASTLRMACGPKYDGKYLHGLLRRYLGNTRLDRTLTNVVIPTFDIAYLQPTIFSSFELKHRPWKNALLSDISMSTSAAPTFFPPHYFETKDEIGKRRPFNLVDGGIAANNPTLCAMNQVSQDIILGDDDLFPVMPADYGKFMVISLGCGSNRNRRYCAKAAAKWGVFSWLFKDGNAPIIDMFNSASADMVDINLCVLFRALRSSQNYLRIQYDQLTGSAGSIDDTSKENMDRLVRIGNKLLDMNVSRVDLETGRIVEVPGAGTNAEQLAKFAKQLSDERRRRLQDELTSSEPEVEFHVQHQAWYGDSPSTVEVGDLVPGGGEEGVVATYESCMAHGGCCSSDVAASELEAVVFGNMWNSWGEAAGFGLHLQDV
;
A
#
# COMPACT_ATOMS: atom_id res chain seq x y z
N MET A 1 -2.57 -14.03 -5.91
CA MET A 1 -2.77 -14.82 -7.15
C MET A 1 -1.78 -14.40 -8.25
N LEU A 2 -1.72 -13.12 -8.64
CA LEU A 2 -0.74 -12.63 -9.64
C LEU A 2 0.73 -12.75 -9.20
N THR A 3 0.98 -12.85 -7.90
CA THR A 3 2.34 -12.88 -7.32
C THR A 3 2.71 -14.25 -6.75
N ALA A 4 1.75 -15.19 -6.71
CA ALA A 4 2.03 -16.54 -6.24
C ALA A 4 2.65 -17.35 -7.39
N PRO A 5 3.77 -18.06 -7.19
CA PRO A 5 4.39 -18.90 -8.19
C PRO A 5 3.55 -20.15 -8.48
N ASP A 6 3.53 -20.56 -9.74
CA ASP A 6 3.17 -21.90 -10.18
C ASP A 6 4.39 -22.84 -10.12
N ALA A 7 4.25 -24.06 -10.65
CA ALA A 7 5.32 -25.05 -10.67
C ALA A 7 6.56 -24.65 -11.51
N ASN A 8 6.43 -23.63 -12.37
CA ASN A 8 7.50 -23.11 -13.23
C ASN A 8 8.01 -21.75 -12.75
N GLU A 9 7.72 -21.35 -11.51
CA GLU A 9 8.07 -20.02 -10.95
C GLU A 9 7.48 -18.85 -11.76
N ARG A 10 6.31 -19.06 -12.37
CA ARG A 10 5.54 -18.04 -13.08
C ARG A 10 4.29 -17.64 -12.29
N PRO A 11 3.74 -16.44 -12.49
CA PRO A 11 2.47 -16.06 -11.88
C PRO A 11 1.38 -17.10 -12.13
N LEU A 12 0.73 -17.55 -11.06
CA LEU A 12 -0.36 -18.53 -11.13
C LEU A 12 -1.52 -18.09 -12.05
N PHE A 13 -1.71 -16.77 -12.17
CA PHE A 13 -2.73 -16.16 -13.03
C PHE A 13 -2.13 -15.04 -13.86
N ALA A 14 -2.57 -14.91 -15.11
CA ALA A 14 -2.39 -13.68 -15.88
C ALA A 14 -3.50 -12.68 -15.54
N ALA A 15 -3.21 -11.38 -15.66
CA ALA A 15 -4.17 -10.32 -15.35
C ALA A 15 -5.49 -10.45 -16.13
N LYS A 16 -5.42 -10.85 -17.41
CA LYS A 16 -6.60 -11.06 -18.28
C LYS A 16 -7.59 -12.11 -17.76
N ASP A 17 -7.11 -13.05 -16.93
CA ASP A 17 -7.94 -14.15 -16.44
C ASP A 17 -8.70 -13.79 -15.16
N LEU A 18 -8.34 -12.69 -14.48
CA LEU A 18 -8.95 -12.30 -13.20
C LEU A 18 -10.43 -11.93 -13.32
N ALA A 19 -10.82 -11.21 -14.37
CA ALA A 19 -12.23 -10.87 -14.59
C ALA A 19 -13.08 -12.14 -14.75
N ARG A 20 -12.58 -13.10 -15.55
CA ARG A 20 -13.23 -14.41 -15.74
C ARG A 20 -13.30 -15.21 -14.44
N PHE A 21 -12.24 -15.18 -13.63
CA PHE A 21 -12.23 -15.79 -12.31
C PHE A 21 -13.38 -15.25 -11.44
N TYR A 22 -13.55 -13.93 -11.34
CA TYR A 22 -14.66 -13.36 -10.59
C TYR A 22 -16.03 -13.75 -11.16
N ILE A 23 -16.22 -13.66 -12.49
CA ILE A 23 -17.48 -14.07 -13.14
C ILE A 23 -17.85 -15.52 -12.79
N GLN A 24 -16.87 -16.42 -12.76
CA GLN A 24 -17.08 -17.84 -12.50
C GLN A 24 -17.27 -18.17 -11.01
N HIS A 25 -16.55 -17.49 -10.12
CA HIS A 25 -16.46 -17.87 -8.70
C HIS A 25 -17.30 -17.00 -7.78
N SER A 26 -17.53 -15.72 -8.09
CA SER A 26 -18.28 -14.80 -7.23
C SER A 26 -19.69 -15.31 -6.87
N PRO A 27 -20.50 -15.87 -7.81
CA PRO A 27 -21.83 -16.39 -7.46
C PRO A 27 -21.81 -17.53 -6.42
N LYS A 28 -20.69 -18.25 -6.33
CA LYS A 28 -20.49 -19.33 -5.36
C LYS A 28 -19.88 -18.83 -4.05
N ILE A 29 -19.06 -17.78 -4.11
CA ILE A 29 -18.51 -17.07 -2.96
C ILE A 29 -19.65 -16.37 -2.19
N PHE A 30 -20.47 -15.60 -2.89
CA PHE A 30 -21.60 -14.84 -2.34
C PHE A 30 -22.93 -15.63 -2.44
N ARG A 31 -22.88 -16.96 -2.29
CA ARG A 31 -24.06 -17.81 -2.43
C ARG A 31 -24.98 -17.68 -1.23
N HIS A 32 -26.17 -17.14 -1.46
CA HIS A 32 -27.26 -17.21 -0.48
C HIS A 32 -27.74 -18.66 -0.32
N LYS A 33 -27.82 -19.15 0.93
CA LYS A 33 -28.51 -20.42 1.22
C LYS A 33 -30.01 -20.22 0.99
N SER A 34 -30.50 -20.59 -0.19
CA SER A 34 -31.92 -20.53 -0.55
C SER A 34 -32.71 -21.53 0.29
N GLY A 35 -33.48 -21.02 1.26
CA GLY A 35 -34.56 -21.73 1.92
C GLY A 35 -35.77 -20.80 2.00
N MET A 36 -36.97 -21.36 1.76
CA MET A 36 -38.29 -20.72 1.59
C MET A 36 -38.81 -19.85 2.76
N ARG A 37 -37.95 -19.39 3.68
CA ARG A 37 -38.32 -18.53 4.83
C ARG A 37 -37.53 -17.23 4.76
N SER A 38 -37.88 -16.37 3.80
CA SER A 38 -36.90 -15.54 3.07
C SER A 38 -36.70 -14.08 3.50
N LYS A 39 -37.28 -13.57 4.60
CA LYS A 39 -36.94 -12.20 5.08
C LYS A 39 -36.74 -12.09 6.59
N LEU A 40 -37.64 -12.66 7.40
CA LEU A 40 -37.49 -12.59 8.86
C LEU A 40 -36.30 -13.44 9.35
N ALA A 41 -36.09 -14.61 8.73
CA ALA A 41 -34.97 -15.48 9.06
C ALA A 41 -33.62 -14.94 8.57
N SER A 42 -33.57 -14.10 7.51
CA SER A 42 -32.32 -13.47 7.08
C SER A 42 -31.90 -12.35 8.03
N THR A 43 -32.85 -11.56 8.54
CA THR A 43 -32.56 -10.52 9.55
C THR A 43 -32.12 -11.14 10.88
N LEU A 44 -32.80 -12.20 11.33
CA LEU A 44 -32.41 -12.92 12.55
C LEU A 44 -31.06 -13.64 12.39
N ARG A 45 -30.75 -14.15 11.20
CA ARG A 45 -29.47 -14.82 10.92
C ARG A 45 -28.30 -13.83 10.81
N MET A 46 -28.53 -12.62 10.30
CA MET A 46 -27.56 -11.51 10.40
C MET A 46 -27.29 -11.09 11.86
N ALA A 47 -28.26 -11.25 12.75
CA ALA A 47 -28.05 -11.02 14.18
C ALA A 47 -27.25 -12.15 14.87
N CYS A 48 -27.12 -13.32 14.25
CA CYS A 48 -26.45 -14.50 14.82
C CYS A 48 -25.20 -14.96 14.04
N GLY A 49 -24.76 -14.22 13.02
CA GLY A 49 -23.57 -14.57 12.22
C GLY A 49 -23.44 -13.76 10.93
N PRO A 50 -22.32 -13.95 10.19
CA PRO A 50 -22.05 -13.24 8.95
C PRO A 50 -23.01 -13.66 7.82
N LYS A 51 -23.16 -12.79 6.82
CA LYS A 51 -24.04 -13.00 5.65
C LYS A 51 -23.65 -14.25 4.84
N TYR A 52 -22.36 -14.57 4.80
CA TYR A 52 -21.77 -15.71 4.08
C TYR A 52 -20.87 -16.53 5.01
N ASP A 53 -20.79 -17.85 4.80
CA ASP A 53 -20.01 -18.75 5.66
C ASP A 53 -18.52 -18.87 5.29
N GLY A 54 -18.09 -18.24 4.19
CA GLY A 54 -16.70 -18.24 3.73
C GLY A 54 -16.17 -19.58 3.22
N LYS A 55 -16.89 -20.70 3.38
CA LYS A 55 -16.35 -22.06 3.13
C LYS A 55 -15.88 -22.25 1.69
N TYR A 56 -16.65 -21.75 0.73
CA TYR A 56 -16.29 -21.84 -0.69
C TYR A 56 -15.04 -21.00 -1.00
N LEU A 57 -14.99 -19.76 -0.51
CA LEU A 57 -13.83 -18.88 -0.67
C LEU A 57 -12.57 -19.51 -0.07
N HIS A 58 -12.66 -20.06 1.15
CA HIS A 58 -11.54 -20.71 1.83
C HIS A 58 -11.05 -21.93 1.06
N GLY A 59 -11.97 -22.78 0.59
CA GLY A 59 -11.62 -23.94 -0.24
C GLY A 59 -10.99 -23.54 -1.58
N LEU A 60 -11.45 -22.44 -2.17
CA LEU A 60 -10.90 -21.90 -3.42
C LEU A 60 -9.48 -21.37 -3.25
N LEU A 61 -9.25 -20.56 -2.22
CA LEU A 61 -7.94 -19.99 -1.91
C LEU A 61 -6.92 -21.08 -1.55
N ARG A 62 -7.30 -22.06 -0.72
CA ARG A 62 -6.44 -23.22 -0.42
C ARG A 62 -6.11 -24.05 -1.65
N ARG A 63 -7.07 -24.22 -2.57
CA ARG A 63 -6.83 -24.96 -3.82
C ARG A 63 -5.81 -24.28 -4.72
N TYR A 64 -5.92 -22.96 -4.89
CA TYR A 64 -5.05 -22.21 -5.80
C TYR A 64 -3.70 -21.88 -5.18
N LEU A 65 -3.68 -21.46 -3.92
CA LEU A 65 -2.46 -21.00 -3.25
C LEU A 65 -1.73 -22.12 -2.50
N GLY A 66 -2.37 -23.28 -2.32
CA GLY A 66 -1.75 -24.46 -1.72
C GLY A 66 -1.06 -24.16 -0.40
N ASN A 67 0.19 -24.58 -0.30
CA ASN A 67 1.07 -24.33 0.85
C ASN A 67 2.04 -23.16 0.61
N THR A 68 1.81 -22.33 -0.41
CA THR A 68 2.68 -21.20 -0.73
C THR A 68 2.62 -20.19 0.41
N ARG A 69 3.79 -19.82 0.94
CA ARG A 69 3.94 -18.83 2.01
C ARG A 69 4.36 -17.47 1.45
N LEU A 70 4.32 -16.46 2.31
CA LEU A 70 4.59 -15.06 1.93
C LEU A 70 5.99 -14.86 1.35
N ASP A 71 7.00 -15.57 1.84
CA ASP A 71 8.37 -15.52 1.34
C ASP A 71 8.56 -16.05 -0.09
N ARG A 72 7.58 -16.79 -0.62
CA ARG A 72 7.63 -17.38 -1.97
C ARG A 72 6.97 -16.51 -3.04
N THR A 73 6.54 -15.28 -2.73
CA THR A 73 5.95 -14.40 -3.74
C THR A 73 7.00 -13.95 -4.76
N LEU A 74 6.60 -13.90 -6.03
CA LEU A 74 7.47 -13.54 -7.18
C LEU A 74 7.90 -12.07 -7.20
N THR A 75 7.26 -11.24 -6.39
CA THR A 75 7.59 -9.84 -6.18
C THR A 75 7.18 -9.47 -4.77
N ASN A 76 7.61 -8.30 -4.32
CA ASN A 76 7.22 -7.81 -3.02
C ASN A 76 5.72 -7.53 -2.96
N VAL A 77 5.09 -7.92 -1.85
CA VAL A 77 3.66 -7.72 -1.61
C VAL A 77 3.43 -7.07 -0.27
N VAL A 78 2.37 -6.28 -0.18
CA VAL A 78 1.88 -5.65 1.04
C VAL A 78 0.38 -5.90 1.11
N ILE A 79 -0.05 -6.68 2.10
CA ILE A 79 -1.44 -7.12 2.26
C ILE A 79 -1.94 -6.72 3.65
N PRO A 80 -2.77 -5.68 3.77
CA PRO A 80 -3.29 -5.24 5.06
C PRO A 80 -4.35 -6.22 5.60
N THR A 81 -4.37 -6.37 6.91
CA THR A 81 -5.44 -7.03 7.68
C THR A 81 -5.63 -6.27 8.99
N PHE A 82 -6.70 -6.55 9.74
CA PHE A 82 -6.89 -5.97 11.07
C PHE A 82 -7.03 -7.10 12.11
N ASP A 83 -6.22 -7.06 13.16
CA ASP A 83 -6.28 -8.06 14.24
C ASP A 83 -7.23 -7.59 15.34
N ILE A 84 -8.31 -8.34 15.53
CA ILE A 84 -9.38 -7.98 16.49
C ILE A 84 -9.03 -8.36 17.93
N ALA A 85 -8.06 -9.26 18.16
CA ALA A 85 -7.61 -9.59 19.51
C ALA A 85 -6.71 -8.49 20.07
N TYR A 86 -5.90 -7.86 19.21
CA TYR A 86 -5.01 -6.77 19.58
C TYR A 86 -5.53 -5.37 19.22
N LEU A 87 -6.64 -5.26 18.49
CA LEU A 87 -7.21 -4.01 17.99
C LEU A 87 -6.20 -3.16 17.19
N GLN A 88 -5.39 -3.80 16.35
CA GLN A 88 -4.36 -3.12 15.56
C GLN A 88 -4.28 -3.65 14.12
N PRO A 89 -3.87 -2.80 13.16
CA PRO A 89 -3.52 -3.27 11.82
C PRO A 89 -2.41 -4.32 11.87
N THR A 90 -2.58 -5.40 11.12
CA THR A 90 -1.52 -6.37 10.86
C THR A 90 -1.24 -6.40 9.37
N ILE A 91 -0.09 -5.84 8.97
CA ILE A 91 0.33 -5.83 7.58
C ILE A 91 1.20 -7.06 7.31
N PHE A 92 0.79 -7.88 6.34
CA PHE A 92 1.62 -8.95 5.80
C PHE A 92 2.42 -8.41 4.63
N SER A 93 3.71 -8.21 4.86
CA SER A 93 4.64 -7.62 3.91
C SER A 93 5.83 -8.54 3.71
N SER A 94 6.22 -8.78 2.46
CA SER A 94 7.44 -9.55 2.16
C SER A 94 8.70 -8.79 2.60
N PHE A 95 8.67 -7.45 2.58
CA PHE A 95 9.76 -6.59 3.05
C PHE A 95 10.09 -6.84 4.52
N GLU A 96 9.05 -7.01 5.36
CA GLU A 96 9.24 -7.21 6.79
C GLU A 96 9.78 -8.61 7.16
N LEU A 97 9.81 -9.58 6.24
CA LEU A 97 10.14 -10.96 6.59
C LEU A 97 11.59 -11.12 7.05
N LYS A 98 12.51 -10.25 6.62
CA LYS A 98 13.89 -10.23 7.10
C LYS A 98 13.97 -9.97 8.61
N HIS A 99 13.12 -9.07 9.12
CA HIS A 99 13.11 -8.65 10.53
C HIS A 99 12.00 -9.30 11.36
N ARG A 100 10.97 -9.85 10.71
CA ARG A 100 9.78 -10.44 11.33
C ARG A 100 9.41 -11.76 10.64
N PRO A 101 10.27 -12.80 10.73
CA PRO A 101 10.06 -14.08 10.06
C PRO A 101 8.78 -14.81 10.50
N TRP A 102 8.29 -14.52 11.71
CA TRP A 102 7.02 -15.04 12.23
C TRP A 102 5.79 -14.56 11.43
N LYS A 103 5.90 -13.50 10.62
CA LYS A 103 4.84 -13.06 9.70
C LYS A 103 4.78 -13.89 8.40
N ASN A 104 5.69 -14.84 8.20
CA ASN A 104 5.69 -15.71 7.03
C ASN A 104 4.52 -16.72 7.06
N ALA A 105 3.30 -16.25 6.84
CA ALA A 105 2.09 -17.07 6.85
C ALA A 105 1.78 -17.65 5.46
N LEU A 106 0.86 -18.62 5.41
CA LEU A 106 0.33 -19.12 4.15
C LEU A 106 -0.40 -17.99 3.41
N LEU A 107 -0.16 -17.86 2.10
CA LEU A 107 -0.85 -16.88 1.28
C LEU A 107 -2.37 -17.12 1.28
N SER A 108 -2.81 -18.38 1.43
CA SER A 108 -4.23 -18.69 1.58
C SER A 108 -4.80 -18.09 2.87
N ASP A 109 -4.08 -18.16 3.99
CA ASP A 109 -4.52 -17.60 5.27
C ASP A 109 -4.58 -16.08 5.21
N ILE A 110 -3.52 -15.45 4.69
CA ILE A 110 -3.48 -14.00 4.48
C ILE A 110 -4.63 -13.55 3.56
N SER A 111 -4.88 -14.29 2.46
CA SER A 111 -5.97 -13.98 1.51
C SER A 111 -7.36 -14.15 2.12
N MET A 112 -7.54 -15.17 2.98
CA MET A 112 -8.80 -15.37 3.72
C MET A 112 -9.03 -14.22 4.71
N SER A 113 -7.98 -13.82 5.45
CA SER A 113 -8.03 -12.71 6.40
C SER A 113 -8.32 -11.36 5.76
N THR A 114 -7.57 -10.97 4.72
CA THR A 114 -7.73 -9.65 4.08
C THR A 114 -9.09 -9.47 3.40
N SER A 115 -9.82 -10.55 3.10
CA SER A 115 -11.16 -10.52 2.48
C SER A 115 -12.30 -10.79 3.49
N ALA A 116 -11.99 -10.95 4.77
CA ALA A 116 -12.96 -11.29 5.81
C ALA A 116 -13.74 -10.05 6.30
N ALA A 117 -14.49 -9.42 5.39
CA ALA A 117 -15.24 -8.19 5.67
C ALA A 117 -16.25 -8.40 6.81
N PRO A 118 -16.23 -7.57 7.87
CA PRO A 118 -17.22 -7.66 8.94
C PRO A 118 -18.63 -7.65 8.38
N THR A 119 -19.53 -8.41 9.00
CA THR A 119 -20.92 -8.67 8.56
C THR A 119 -21.05 -9.53 7.29
N PHE A 120 -20.04 -9.62 6.43
CA PHE A 120 -20.06 -10.44 5.21
C PHE A 120 -19.48 -11.83 5.42
N PHE A 121 -18.28 -11.92 5.99
CA PHE A 121 -17.56 -13.17 6.20
C PHE A 121 -17.13 -13.33 7.67
N PRO A 122 -16.95 -14.58 8.15
CA PRO A 122 -16.39 -14.80 9.48
C PRO A 122 -14.93 -14.32 9.54
N PRO A 123 -14.45 -13.82 10.69
CA PRO A 123 -13.03 -13.61 10.94
C PRO A 123 -12.23 -14.91 10.69
N HIS A 124 -10.99 -14.75 10.26
CA HIS A 124 -10.10 -15.88 10.00
C HIS A 124 -9.04 -16.01 11.10
N TYR A 125 -8.95 -17.21 11.67
CA TYR A 125 -7.95 -17.57 12.68
C TYR A 125 -6.93 -18.53 12.08
N PHE A 126 -5.66 -18.24 12.32
CA PHE A 126 -4.57 -19.17 12.10
C PHE A 126 -3.41 -18.82 13.03
N GLU A 127 -2.36 -19.62 12.95
CA GLU A 127 -1.17 -19.39 13.75
C GLU A 127 0.09 -19.62 12.93
N THR A 128 1.13 -18.89 13.25
CA THR A 128 2.49 -19.16 12.79
C THR A 128 3.36 -19.60 13.95
N LYS A 129 4.58 -20.03 13.64
CA LYS A 129 5.62 -20.28 14.63
C LYS A 129 6.75 -19.30 14.38
N ASP A 130 7.31 -18.73 15.45
CA ASP A 130 8.57 -18.02 15.35
C ASP A 130 9.76 -19.00 15.32
N GLU A 131 10.98 -18.47 15.24
CA GLU A 131 12.22 -19.24 15.11
C GLU A 131 12.47 -20.19 16.30
N ILE A 132 11.95 -19.83 17.48
CA ILE A 132 12.08 -20.61 18.72
C ILE A 132 10.89 -21.59 18.86
N GLY A 133 10.02 -21.67 17.85
CA GLY A 133 8.87 -22.56 17.79
C GLY A 133 7.66 -22.09 18.60
N LYS A 134 7.69 -20.87 19.16
CA LYS A 134 6.55 -20.31 19.89
C LYS A 134 5.45 -19.94 18.91
N ARG A 135 4.24 -20.41 19.24
CA ARG A 135 3.03 -20.18 18.44
C ARG A 135 2.61 -18.71 18.56
N ARG A 136 2.33 -18.07 17.43
CA ARG A 136 1.76 -16.73 17.35
C ARG A 136 0.39 -16.79 16.70
N PRO A 137 -0.70 -16.54 17.46
CA PRO A 137 -2.04 -16.53 16.92
C PRO A 137 -2.35 -15.23 16.19
N PHE A 138 -3.19 -15.35 15.17
CA PHE A 138 -3.72 -14.24 14.38
C PHE A 138 -5.23 -14.32 14.38
N ASN A 139 -5.90 -13.24 14.78
CA ASN A 139 -7.37 -13.16 14.84
C ASN A 139 -7.81 -12.06 13.88
N LEU A 140 -7.90 -12.37 12.58
CA LEU A 140 -7.89 -11.33 11.57
C LEU A 140 -9.23 -11.15 10.87
N VAL A 141 -9.51 -9.90 10.53
CA VAL A 141 -10.58 -9.46 9.64
C VAL A 141 -10.01 -8.64 8.49
N ASP A 142 -10.90 -8.21 7.59
CA ASP A 142 -10.59 -7.48 6.36
C ASP A 142 -9.65 -6.29 6.56
N GLY A 143 -8.73 -6.15 5.62
CA GLY A 143 -7.76 -5.05 5.58
C GLY A 143 -8.40 -3.69 5.34
N GLY A 144 -9.60 -3.62 4.78
CA GLY A 144 -10.35 -2.39 4.55
C GLY A 144 -10.63 -1.58 5.81
N ILE A 145 -10.69 -2.25 6.99
CA ILE A 145 -10.80 -1.55 8.28
C ILE A 145 -9.53 -0.75 8.59
N ALA A 146 -8.37 -1.27 8.19
CA ALA A 146 -7.07 -0.62 8.43
C ALA A 146 -6.68 0.32 7.28
N ALA A 147 -6.75 -0.17 6.04
CA ALA A 147 -6.28 0.52 4.84
C ALA A 147 -7.11 0.08 3.63
N ASN A 148 -8.26 0.71 3.41
CA ASN A 148 -9.11 0.46 2.25
C ASN A 148 -8.48 0.95 0.92
N ASN A 149 -7.52 1.88 1.01
CA ASN A 149 -6.59 2.22 -0.06
C ASN A 149 -5.16 1.94 0.42
N PRO A 150 -4.57 0.77 0.09
CA PRO A 150 -3.27 0.37 0.64
C PRO A 150 -2.08 1.10 -0.01
N THR A 151 -2.32 2.07 -0.90
CA THR A 151 -1.24 2.73 -1.65
C THR A 151 -0.20 3.37 -0.73
N LEU A 152 -0.63 4.16 0.26
CA LEU A 152 0.28 4.77 1.23
C LEU A 152 0.95 3.71 2.13
N CYS A 153 0.24 2.64 2.49
CA CYS A 153 0.82 1.52 3.24
C CYS A 153 1.94 0.85 2.45
N ALA A 154 1.76 0.62 1.15
CA ALA A 154 2.76 0.05 0.27
C ALA A 154 3.97 0.98 0.12
N MET A 155 3.75 2.28 -0.08
CA MET A 155 4.84 3.27 -0.17
C MET A 155 5.67 3.29 1.12
N ASN A 156 5.02 3.31 2.29
CA ASN A 156 5.72 3.28 3.57
C ASN A 156 6.57 2.02 3.77
N GLN A 157 6.10 0.86 3.28
CA GLN A 157 6.86 -0.40 3.36
C GLN A 157 8.11 -0.38 2.48
N VAL A 158 8.00 0.21 1.28
CA VAL A 158 9.17 0.43 0.42
C VAL A 158 10.14 1.40 1.09
N SER A 159 9.67 2.53 1.61
CA SER A 159 10.54 3.50 2.31
C SER A 159 11.20 2.89 3.55
N GLN A 160 10.49 2.07 4.33
CA GLN A 160 11.06 1.37 5.47
C GLN A 160 12.15 0.38 5.06
N ASP A 161 11.95 -0.38 3.97
CA ASP A 161 12.98 -1.28 3.45
C ASP A 161 14.21 -0.51 2.96
N ILE A 162 14.02 0.67 2.33
CA ILE A 162 15.12 1.57 1.93
C ILE A 162 15.87 2.11 3.15
N ILE A 163 15.16 2.51 4.21
CA ILE A 163 15.78 3.03 5.45
C ILE A 163 16.57 1.94 6.18
N LEU A 164 16.04 0.72 6.20
CA LEU A 164 16.60 -0.40 6.98
C LEU A 164 17.61 -1.25 6.19
N GLY A 165 17.68 -1.09 4.86
CA GLY A 165 18.55 -1.85 3.98
C GLY A 165 19.88 -1.15 3.70
N ASP A 166 20.97 -1.93 3.64
CA ASP A 166 22.23 -1.54 2.99
C ASP A 166 22.04 -1.56 1.45
N ASP A 167 21.86 -0.37 0.88
CA ASP A 167 22.20 0.15 -0.46
C ASP A 167 21.96 -0.58 -1.81
N ASP A 168 21.48 -1.83 -1.93
CA ASP A 168 21.51 -2.49 -3.27
C ASP A 168 20.22 -2.48 -4.12
N LEU A 169 19.01 -2.31 -3.53
CA LEU A 169 17.75 -2.42 -4.30
C LEU A 169 17.19 -1.08 -4.79
N PHE A 170 17.57 0.02 -4.14
CA PHE A 170 17.08 1.36 -4.43
C PHE A 170 18.18 2.39 -4.11
N PRO A 171 18.91 2.92 -5.12
CA PRO A 171 19.81 4.07 -4.95
C PRO A 171 18.99 5.37 -4.82
N VAL A 172 18.07 5.38 -3.87
CA VAL A 172 17.07 6.42 -3.65
C VAL A 172 17.09 6.73 -2.17
N MET A 173 17.31 8.00 -1.82
CA MET A 173 17.24 8.43 -0.44
C MET A 173 15.85 8.08 0.13
N PRO A 174 15.75 7.65 1.41
CA PRO A 174 14.51 7.29 2.11
C PRO A 174 13.26 8.16 1.90
N ALA A 175 13.44 9.42 1.49
CA ALA A 175 12.39 10.42 1.31
C ALA A 175 12.14 10.86 -0.15
N ASP A 176 12.86 10.33 -1.14
CA ASP A 176 12.72 10.74 -2.55
C ASP A 176 11.54 10.00 -3.23
N TYR A 177 10.34 10.26 -2.73
CA TYR A 177 9.08 9.80 -3.32
C TYR A 177 8.88 10.34 -4.76
N GLY A 178 9.66 11.33 -5.20
CA GLY A 178 9.64 11.83 -6.57
C GLY A 178 9.97 10.75 -7.61
N LYS A 179 10.78 9.75 -7.22
CA LYS A 179 11.15 8.62 -8.08
C LYS A 179 10.12 7.47 -8.09
N PHE A 180 9.11 7.51 -7.21
CA PHE A 180 8.14 6.43 -7.13
C PHE A 180 7.17 6.52 -8.30
N MET A 181 6.98 5.42 -9.01
CA MET A 181 5.92 5.25 -9.99
C MET A 181 4.79 4.43 -9.40
N VAL A 182 3.60 5.01 -9.28
CA VAL A 182 2.47 4.44 -8.55
C VAL A 182 1.23 4.40 -9.42
N ILE A 183 0.71 3.19 -9.66
CA ILE A 183 -0.63 2.96 -10.21
C ILE A 183 -1.52 2.51 -9.07
N SER A 184 -2.54 3.30 -8.76
CA SER A 184 -3.55 2.98 -7.75
C SER A 184 -4.89 2.71 -8.42
N LEU A 185 -5.41 1.50 -8.26
CA LEU A 185 -6.67 1.06 -8.87
C LEU A 185 -7.75 0.98 -7.80
N GLY A 186 -8.87 1.68 -8.00
CA GLY A 186 -10.03 1.60 -7.12
C GLY A 186 -11.12 0.67 -7.65
N CYS A 187 -11.95 0.15 -6.75
CA CYS A 187 -13.10 -0.71 -7.08
C CYS A 187 -14.38 0.09 -7.39
N GLY A 188 -14.23 1.39 -7.64
CA GLY A 188 -15.31 2.34 -7.79
C GLY A 188 -15.93 2.78 -6.45
N SER A 189 -16.76 3.80 -6.51
CA SER A 189 -17.53 4.33 -5.41
C SER A 189 -18.87 4.87 -5.92
N ASN A 190 -19.84 5.00 -5.02
CA ASN A 190 -21.10 5.67 -5.30
C ASN A 190 -21.12 6.98 -4.53
N ARG A 191 -20.87 8.10 -5.22
CA ARG A 191 -20.84 9.43 -4.61
C ARG A 191 -22.18 10.16 -4.65
N ASN A 192 -23.27 9.49 -5.05
CA ASN A 192 -24.60 10.06 -4.87
C ASN A 192 -24.92 10.16 -3.37
N ARG A 193 -25.71 11.17 -2.98
CA ARG A 193 -26.13 11.45 -1.60
C ARG A 193 -26.86 10.26 -0.97
N ARG A 194 -26.10 9.28 -0.48
CA ARG A 194 -26.59 8.00 0.03
C ARG A 194 -27.29 8.15 1.37
N TYR A 195 -26.84 9.10 2.19
CA TYR A 195 -27.39 9.38 3.51
C TYR A 195 -27.71 10.87 3.67
N CYS A 196 -28.74 11.16 4.45
CA CYS A 196 -29.18 12.51 4.77
C CYS A 196 -29.09 12.73 6.28
N ALA A 197 -28.45 13.83 6.71
CA ALA A 197 -28.32 14.17 8.13
C ALA A 197 -29.67 14.22 8.86
N LYS A 198 -30.72 14.79 8.23
CA LYS A 198 -32.08 14.84 8.80
C LYS A 198 -32.66 13.44 9.05
N ALA A 199 -32.34 12.47 8.19
CA ALA A 199 -32.74 11.09 8.38
C ALA A 199 -31.86 10.37 9.42
N ALA A 200 -30.54 10.63 9.39
CA ALA A 200 -29.55 10.06 10.31
C ALA A 200 -29.72 10.53 11.76
N ALA A 201 -30.25 11.73 11.98
CA ALA A 201 -30.56 12.26 13.31
C ALA A 201 -31.53 11.38 14.11
N LYS A 202 -32.29 10.52 13.43
CA LYS A 202 -33.23 9.57 14.06
C LYS A 202 -32.67 8.15 14.17
N TRP A 203 -31.40 7.93 13.83
CA TRP A 203 -30.78 6.60 13.85
C TRP A 203 -30.30 6.24 15.25
N GLY A 204 -30.75 5.09 15.75
CA GLY A 204 -30.13 4.42 16.89
C GLY A 204 -28.98 3.52 16.46
N VAL A 205 -28.34 2.85 17.43
CA VAL A 205 -27.18 1.95 17.22
C VAL A 205 -27.42 0.93 16.11
N PHE A 206 -28.61 0.31 16.08
CA PHE A 206 -28.94 -0.67 15.04
C PHE A 206 -28.93 -0.06 13.64
N SER A 207 -29.51 1.13 13.45
CA SER A 207 -29.54 1.80 12.14
C SER A 207 -28.15 2.27 11.69
N TRP A 208 -27.25 2.58 12.61
CA TRP A 208 -25.86 2.91 12.29
C TRP A 208 -25.04 1.68 11.85
N LEU A 209 -25.32 0.52 12.42
CA LEU A 209 -24.64 -0.74 12.10
C LEU A 209 -25.29 -1.52 10.94
N PHE A 210 -26.61 -1.39 10.78
CA PHE A 210 -27.41 -2.14 9.82
C PHE A 210 -28.59 -1.30 9.32
N LYS A 211 -28.48 -0.84 8.07
CA LYS A 211 -29.57 -0.11 7.40
C LYS A 211 -29.65 -0.47 5.93
N ASP A 212 -30.85 -0.89 5.51
CA ASP A 212 -31.17 -1.25 4.12
C ASP A 212 -30.17 -2.26 3.52
N GLY A 213 -29.74 -3.23 4.35
CA GLY A 213 -28.78 -4.29 3.96
C GLY A 213 -27.31 -3.86 3.90
N ASN A 214 -26.99 -2.63 4.34
CA ASN A 214 -25.62 -2.08 4.42
C ASN A 214 -25.26 -1.75 5.88
N ALA A 215 -23.99 -1.44 6.11
CA ALA A 215 -23.47 -0.98 7.40
C ALA A 215 -22.98 0.47 7.27
N PRO A 216 -23.84 1.49 7.49
CA PRO A 216 -23.50 2.89 7.20
C PRO A 216 -22.20 3.39 7.83
N ILE A 217 -21.93 3.04 9.09
CA ILE A 217 -20.71 3.47 9.76
C ILE A 217 -19.45 2.88 9.11
N ILE A 218 -19.50 1.62 8.70
CA ILE A 218 -18.40 0.94 8.01
C ILE A 218 -18.21 1.56 6.62
N ASP A 219 -19.30 1.80 5.88
CA ASP A 219 -19.25 2.47 4.58
C ASP A 219 -18.58 3.85 4.68
N MET A 220 -18.90 4.63 5.73
CA MET A 220 -18.29 5.94 5.99
C MET A 220 -16.81 5.85 6.30
N PHE A 221 -16.39 4.98 7.23
CA PHE A 221 -14.98 4.80 7.57
C PHE A 221 -14.16 4.30 6.37
N ASN A 222 -14.68 3.33 5.62
CA ASN A 222 -14.00 2.80 4.43
C ASN A 222 -13.86 3.86 3.33
N SER A 223 -14.90 4.68 3.12
CA SER A 223 -14.85 5.79 2.15
C SER A 223 -13.85 6.85 2.58
N ALA A 224 -13.89 7.27 3.85
CA ALA A 224 -12.96 8.26 4.40
C ALA A 224 -11.50 7.78 4.34
N SER A 225 -11.25 6.52 4.71
CA SER A 225 -9.92 5.90 4.62
C SER A 225 -9.37 5.93 3.19
N ALA A 226 -10.20 5.59 2.20
CA ALA A 226 -9.77 5.60 0.80
C ALA A 226 -9.54 7.00 0.24
N ASP A 227 -10.43 7.94 0.54
CA ASP A 227 -10.37 9.32 0.06
C ASP A 227 -9.19 10.09 0.67
N MET A 228 -8.93 9.93 1.98
CA MET A 228 -7.80 10.60 2.64
C MET A 228 -6.45 10.16 2.08
N VAL A 229 -6.28 8.88 1.75
CA VAL A 229 -5.05 8.40 1.10
C VAL A 229 -4.87 9.06 -0.27
N ASP A 230 -5.94 9.18 -1.06
CA ASP A 230 -5.85 9.81 -2.38
C ASP A 230 -5.54 11.31 -2.29
N ILE A 231 -6.17 12.03 -1.33
CA ILE A 231 -5.89 13.43 -1.03
C ILE A 231 -4.41 13.62 -0.64
N ASN A 232 -3.93 12.83 0.32
CA ASN A 232 -2.57 12.95 0.82
C ASN A 232 -1.54 12.66 -0.28
N LEU A 233 -1.74 11.63 -1.09
CA LEU A 233 -0.85 11.31 -2.20
C LEU A 233 -0.92 12.36 -3.32
N CYS A 234 -2.10 12.89 -3.61
CA CYS A 234 -2.24 13.97 -4.58
C CYS A 234 -1.45 15.22 -4.16
N VAL A 235 -1.51 15.59 -2.88
CA VAL A 235 -0.73 16.70 -2.32
C VAL A 235 0.77 16.38 -2.36
N LEU A 236 1.18 15.20 -1.89
CA LEU A 236 2.59 14.78 -1.84
C LEU A 236 3.24 14.82 -3.24
N PHE A 237 2.65 14.15 -4.23
CA PHE A 237 3.19 14.11 -5.59
C PHE A 237 3.12 15.48 -6.30
N ARG A 238 2.24 16.39 -5.89
CA ARG A 238 2.23 17.79 -6.36
C ARG A 238 3.38 18.60 -5.75
N ALA A 239 3.59 18.48 -4.44
CA ALA A 239 4.69 19.15 -3.74
C ALA A 239 6.05 18.74 -4.35
N LEU A 240 6.21 17.46 -4.66
CA LEU A 240 7.42 16.90 -5.27
C LEU A 240 7.52 17.10 -6.79
N ARG A 241 6.62 17.90 -7.40
CA ARG A 241 6.57 18.17 -8.86
C ARG A 241 6.58 16.90 -9.72
N SER A 242 5.99 15.83 -9.21
CA SER A 242 6.03 14.47 -9.76
C SER A 242 4.63 13.90 -9.94
N SER A 243 3.63 14.75 -10.15
CA SER A 243 2.22 14.33 -10.18
C SER A 243 1.90 13.33 -11.29
N GLN A 244 2.67 13.34 -12.38
CA GLN A 244 2.60 12.39 -13.47
C GLN A 244 2.98 10.95 -13.06
N ASN A 245 3.70 10.79 -11.95
CA ASN A 245 4.13 9.48 -11.46
C ASN A 245 3.07 8.80 -10.57
N TYR A 246 2.00 9.51 -10.21
CA TYR A 246 0.84 8.95 -9.51
C TYR A 246 -0.39 8.92 -10.42
N LEU A 247 -0.79 7.71 -10.82
CA LEU A 247 -1.99 7.45 -11.61
C LEU A 247 -3.04 6.72 -10.75
N ARG A 248 -4.10 7.44 -10.36
CA ARG A 248 -5.28 6.87 -9.71
C ARG A 248 -6.38 6.64 -10.74
N ILE A 249 -6.83 5.40 -10.89
CA ILE A 249 -7.97 5.04 -11.73
C ILE A 249 -9.13 4.64 -10.81
N GLN A 250 -10.17 5.45 -10.79
CA GLN A 250 -11.33 5.27 -9.91
C GLN A 250 -12.62 5.72 -10.62
N TYR A 251 -13.70 4.98 -10.42
CA TYR A 251 -15.03 5.30 -10.96
C TYR A 251 -15.96 5.76 -9.83
N ASP A 252 -16.51 6.97 -9.86
CA ASP A 252 -17.32 7.52 -8.76
C ASP A 252 -18.85 7.54 -9.01
N GLN A 253 -19.27 6.96 -10.13
CA GLN A 253 -20.66 6.96 -10.60
C GLN A 253 -21.32 5.57 -10.50
N LEU A 254 -20.86 4.69 -9.60
CA LEU A 254 -21.52 3.40 -9.39
C LEU A 254 -22.96 3.62 -8.91
N THR A 255 -23.92 2.94 -9.55
CA THR A 255 -25.35 3.09 -9.23
C THR A 255 -26.08 1.75 -9.29
N GLY A 256 -27.09 1.58 -8.43
CA GLY A 256 -27.86 0.35 -8.32
C GLY A 256 -26.98 -0.84 -7.92
N SER A 257 -27.20 -1.98 -8.57
CA SER A 257 -26.45 -3.24 -8.35
C SER A 257 -24.93 -3.08 -8.45
N ALA A 258 -24.44 -2.17 -9.30
CA ALA A 258 -23.01 -1.99 -9.53
C ALA A 258 -22.30 -1.38 -8.31
N GLY A 259 -23.04 -0.74 -7.40
CA GLY A 259 -22.51 -0.25 -6.12
C GLY A 259 -22.62 -1.27 -4.98
N SER A 260 -23.18 -2.46 -5.21
CA SER A 260 -23.25 -3.53 -4.22
C SER A 260 -21.99 -4.39 -4.29
N ILE A 261 -21.39 -4.67 -3.14
CA ILE A 261 -20.15 -5.46 -3.04
C ILE A 261 -20.36 -6.95 -3.34
N ASP A 262 -21.58 -7.44 -3.17
CA ASP A 262 -21.93 -8.87 -3.21
C ASP A 262 -23.03 -9.22 -4.22
N ASP A 263 -23.43 -8.27 -5.09
CA ASP A 263 -24.35 -8.57 -6.19
C ASP A 263 -23.59 -9.25 -7.32
N THR A 264 -23.82 -10.56 -7.44
CA THR A 264 -23.15 -11.44 -8.39
C THR A 264 -24.07 -11.93 -9.51
N SER A 265 -25.18 -11.23 -9.72
CA SER A 265 -26.02 -11.47 -10.90
C SER A 265 -25.20 -11.32 -12.17
N LYS A 266 -25.53 -12.12 -13.19
CA LYS A 266 -24.81 -12.09 -14.47
C LYS A 266 -24.85 -10.68 -15.09
N GLU A 267 -26.02 -10.05 -14.99
CA GLU A 267 -26.26 -8.69 -15.45
C GLU A 267 -25.35 -7.68 -14.75
N ASN A 268 -25.15 -7.82 -13.43
CA ASN A 268 -24.26 -6.94 -12.69
C ASN A 268 -22.79 -7.19 -13.01
N MET A 269 -22.36 -8.46 -13.09
CA MET A 269 -20.99 -8.81 -13.45
C MET A 269 -20.63 -8.30 -14.87
N ASP A 270 -21.52 -8.50 -15.84
CA ASP A 270 -21.35 -7.97 -17.21
C ASP A 270 -21.33 -6.43 -17.21
N ARG A 271 -22.12 -5.80 -16.34
CA ARG A 271 -22.11 -4.34 -16.17
C ARG A 271 -20.78 -3.84 -15.60
N LEU A 272 -20.21 -4.52 -14.60
CA LEU A 272 -18.91 -4.16 -14.02
C LEU A 272 -17.78 -4.29 -15.06
N VAL A 273 -17.81 -5.31 -15.91
CA VAL A 273 -16.88 -5.45 -17.05
C VAL A 273 -17.01 -4.27 -18.01
N ARG A 274 -18.24 -3.87 -18.37
CA ARG A 274 -18.48 -2.69 -19.22
C ARG A 274 -17.95 -1.41 -18.59
N ILE A 275 -18.13 -1.23 -17.27
CA ILE A 275 -17.58 -0.06 -16.54
C ILE A 275 -16.06 -0.08 -16.57
N GLY A 276 -15.43 -1.23 -16.34
CA GLY A 276 -13.97 -1.39 -16.43
C GLY A 276 -13.42 -1.04 -17.82
N ASN A 277 -14.08 -1.48 -18.89
CA ASN A 277 -13.70 -1.09 -20.25
C ASN A 277 -13.89 0.42 -20.47
N LYS A 278 -15.03 0.98 -20.04
CA LYS A 278 -15.29 2.42 -20.15
C LYS A 278 -14.25 3.27 -19.42
N LEU A 279 -13.75 2.82 -18.27
CA LEU A 279 -12.72 3.52 -17.52
C LEU A 279 -11.45 3.76 -18.34
N LEU A 280 -11.12 2.86 -19.28
CA LEU A 280 -9.96 3.02 -20.16
C LEU A 280 -10.11 4.23 -21.09
N ASP A 281 -11.32 4.46 -21.59
CA ASP A 281 -11.65 5.57 -22.51
C ASP A 281 -11.88 6.90 -21.78
N MET A 282 -12.08 6.88 -20.46
CA MET A 282 -12.25 8.09 -19.67
C MET A 282 -10.93 8.85 -19.52
N ASN A 283 -11.04 10.18 -19.46
CA ASN A 283 -9.90 11.04 -19.16
C ASN A 283 -9.32 10.74 -17.78
N VAL A 284 -8.02 10.96 -17.65
CA VAL A 284 -7.34 10.93 -16.36
C VAL A 284 -8.00 11.93 -15.43
N SER A 285 -8.20 11.52 -14.19
CA SER A 285 -8.85 12.34 -13.19
C SER A 285 -8.08 12.31 -11.88
N ARG A 286 -8.30 13.31 -11.05
CA ARG A 286 -7.69 13.46 -9.72
C ARG A 286 -8.70 13.97 -8.73
N VAL A 287 -8.44 13.73 -7.45
CA VAL A 287 -9.20 14.35 -6.38
C VAL A 287 -8.98 15.86 -6.36
N ASP A 288 -10.09 16.59 -6.38
CA ASP A 288 -10.19 18.00 -6.08
C ASP A 288 -10.09 18.19 -4.56
N LEU A 289 -9.12 18.99 -4.10
CA LEU A 289 -8.79 19.07 -2.68
C LEU A 289 -9.84 19.82 -1.85
N GLU A 290 -10.64 20.67 -2.48
CA GLU A 290 -11.67 21.46 -1.81
C GLU A 290 -12.98 20.68 -1.68
N THR A 291 -13.41 20.07 -2.79
CA THR A 291 -14.70 19.37 -2.87
C THR A 291 -14.59 17.88 -2.58
N GLY A 292 -13.38 17.34 -2.56
CA GLY A 292 -13.07 15.92 -2.47
C GLY A 292 -13.45 15.12 -3.72
N ARG A 293 -14.02 15.74 -4.76
CA ARG A 293 -14.57 15.05 -5.95
C ARG A 293 -13.49 14.67 -6.96
N ILE A 294 -13.75 13.65 -7.75
CA ILE A 294 -12.87 13.27 -8.85
C ILE A 294 -13.16 14.20 -10.03
N VAL A 295 -12.14 14.95 -10.47
CA VAL A 295 -12.22 15.90 -11.58
C VAL A 295 -11.21 15.53 -12.66
N GLU A 296 -11.59 15.68 -13.92
CA GLU A 296 -10.69 15.43 -15.05
C GLU A 296 -9.49 16.38 -15.01
N VAL A 297 -8.31 15.88 -15.38
CA VAL A 297 -7.08 16.67 -15.49
C VAL A 297 -6.93 17.12 -16.94
N PRO A 298 -7.07 18.43 -17.24
CA PRO A 298 -6.98 18.92 -18.60
C PRO A 298 -5.64 18.57 -19.26
N GLY A 299 -5.69 18.06 -20.50
CA GLY A 299 -4.50 17.73 -21.29
C GLY A 299 -3.77 16.45 -20.87
N ALA A 300 -4.24 15.72 -19.84
CA ALA A 300 -3.60 14.47 -19.40
C ALA A 300 -3.94 13.27 -20.29
N GLY A 301 -4.92 13.38 -21.19
CA GLY A 301 -5.36 12.28 -22.06
C GLY A 301 -6.20 11.24 -21.32
N THR A 302 -6.36 10.06 -21.92
CA THR A 302 -7.18 8.96 -21.38
C THR A 302 -6.40 8.07 -20.42
N ASN A 303 -7.12 7.30 -19.60
CA ASN A 303 -6.50 6.29 -18.73
C ASN A 303 -5.75 5.22 -19.54
N ALA A 304 -6.27 4.81 -20.71
CA ALA A 304 -5.59 3.88 -21.60
C ALA A 304 -4.22 4.42 -22.07
N GLU A 305 -4.17 5.69 -22.48
CA GLU A 305 -2.92 6.33 -22.92
C GLU A 305 -1.89 6.43 -21.78
N GLN A 306 -2.33 6.78 -20.57
CA GLN A 306 -1.42 6.82 -19.42
C GLN A 306 -0.95 5.43 -19.00
N LEU A 307 -1.83 4.42 -19.00
CA LEU A 307 -1.42 3.04 -18.75
C LEU A 307 -0.41 2.55 -19.79
N ALA A 308 -0.56 2.91 -21.07
CA ALA A 308 0.41 2.59 -22.10
C ALA A 308 1.77 3.27 -21.87
N LYS A 309 1.78 4.53 -21.41
CA LYS A 309 3.00 5.25 -20.99
C LYS A 309 3.69 4.56 -19.82
N PHE A 310 2.94 4.23 -18.76
CA PHE A 310 3.46 3.49 -17.61
C PHE A 310 4.01 2.12 -18.03
N ALA A 311 3.32 1.39 -18.89
CA ALA A 311 3.77 0.09 -19.39
C ALA A 311 5.10 0.20 -20.15
N LYS A 312 5.26 1.23 -20.99
CA LYS A 312 6.53 1.52 -21.67
C LYS A 312 7.65 1.82 -20.68
N GLN A 313 7.42 2.70 -19.71
CA GLN A 313 8.40 3.04 -18.68
C GLN A 313 8.82 1.83 -17.86
N LEU A 314 7.87 0.99 -17.42
CA LEU A 314 8.16 -0.25 -16.70
C LEU A 314 8.96 -1.25 -17.55
N SER A 315 8.65 -1.36 -18.84
CA SER A 315 9.41 -2.20 -19.76
C SER A 315 10.83 -1.69 -19.98
N ASP A 316 10.99 -0.37 -20.15
CA ASP A 316 12.29 0.27 -20.38
C ASP A 316 13.17 0.15 -19.12
N GLU A 317 12.60 0.39 -17.93
CA GLU A 317 13.29 0.24 -16.65
C GLU A 317 13.73 -1.21 -16.39
N ARG A 318 12.87 -2.19 -16.70
CA ARG A 318 13.26 -3.61 -16.59
C ARG A 318 14.41 -3.96 -17.54
N ARG A 319 14.38 -3.47 -18.78
CA ARG A 319 15.44 -3.72 -19.76
C ARG A 319 16.75 -3.11 -19.30
N ARG A 320 16.70 -1.88 -18.76
CA ARG A 320 17.86 -1.19 -18.18
C ARG A 320 18.50 -2.01 -17.07
N ARG A 321 17.72 -2.46 -16.06
CA ARG A 321 18.25 -3.28 -14.95
C ARG A 321 18.89 -4.58 -15.42
N LEU A 322 18.28 -5.27 -16.37
CA LEU A 322 18.85 -6.49 -16.94
C LEU A 322 20.17 -6.22 -17.69
N GLN A 323 20.28 -5.06 -18.34
CA GLN A 323 21.53 -4.65 -18.99
C GLN A 323 22.60 -4.29 -17.95
N ASP A 324 22.22 -3.57 -16.89
CA ASP A 324 23.14 -3.21 -15.79
C ASP A 324 23.70 -4.47 -15.11
N GLU A 325 22.86 -5.48 -14.85
CA GLU A 325 23.27 -6.81 -14.31
C GLU A 325 24.23 -7.57 -15.24
N LEU A 326 24.02 -7.48 -16.56
CA LEU A 326 24.92 -8.09 -17.55
C LEU A 326 26.27 -7.37 -17.59
N THR A 327 26.27 -6.03 -17.47
CA THR A 327 27.52 -5.25 -17.48
C THR A 327 28.31 -5.34 -16.18
N SER A 328 27.65 -5.52 -15.03
CA SER A 328 28.33 -5.68 -13.72
C SER A 328 28.90 -7.08 -13.50
N SER A 329 28.55 -8.04 -14.36
CA SER A 329 29.06 -9.42 -14.31
C SER A 329 30.21 -9.70 -15.30
N GLU A 330 30.59 -8.73 -16.14
CA GLU A 330 31.82 -8.82 -16.95
C GLU A 330 33.04 -8.40 -16.09
N PRO A 331 34.11 -9.21 -15.99
CA PRO A 331 35.29 -8.84 -15.23
C PRO A 331 35.99 -7.65 -15.89
N GLU A 332 36.24 -6.58 -15.13
CA GLU A 332 37.11 -5.49 -15.55
C GLU A 332 38.50 -6.06 -15.90
N VAL A 333 38.82 -6.09 -17.20
CA VAL A 333 40.19 -6.35 -17.66
C VAL A 333 40.97 -5.07 -17.40
N GLU A 334 41.54 -4.98 -16.20
CA GLU A 334 42.42 -3.90 -15.78
C GLU A 334 43.71 -3.97 -16.64
N PHE A 335 43.79 -3.14 -17.69
CA PHE A 335 45.03 -2.96 -18.44
C PHE A 335 46.02 -2.16 -17.59
N HIS A 336 46.83 -2.88 -16.81
CA HIS A 336 47.99 -2.31 -16.14
C HIS A 336 49.05 -1.92 -17.20
N VAL A 337 49.00 -0.69 -17.68
CA VAL A 337 50.09 -0.09 -18.46
C VAL A 337 51.18 0.31 -17.46
N GLN A 338 52.20 -0.54 -17.31
CA GLN A 338 53.41 -0.18 -16.57
C GLN A 338 54.17 0.93 -17.32
N HIS A 339 54.05 2.18 -16.86
CA HIS A 339 55.03 3.20 -17.17
C HIS A 339 56.27 3.00 -16.30
N GLN A 340 57.32 2.39 -16.86
CA GLN A 340 58.67 2.53 -16.30
C GLN A 340 59.20 3.93 -16.64
N ALA A 341 59.31 4.80 -15.63
CA ALA A 341 60.10 6.02 -15.71
C ALA A 341 61.41 5.81 -14.94
N TRP A 342 62.53 6.04 -15.64
CA TRP A 342 63.88 6.12 -15.09
C TRP A 342 64.19 7.56 -14.65
N TYR A 343 65.19 7.70 -13.76
CA TYR A 343 65.79 8.89 -13.11
C TYR A 343 65.09 9.34 -11.81
N GLY A 344 65.77 9.55 -10.67
CA GLY A 344 67.18 9.47 -10.29
C GLY A 344 67.32 9.89 -8.82
N ASP A 345 68.36 9.39 -8.13
CA ASP A 345 68.63 9.60 -6.71
C ASP A 345 68.91 11.07 -6.32
N SER A 346 68.36 11.52 -5.19
CA SER A 346 69.14 12.04 -4.04
C SER A 346 68.26 12.45 -2.84
N PRO A 347 68.80 12.46 -1.61
CA PRO A 347 68.03 12.35 -0.36
C PRO A 347 68.08 13.61 0.53
N SER A 348 67.04 13.85 1.32
CA SER A 348 67.18 14.59 2.59
C SER A 348 65.99 14.38 3.54
N THR A 349 66.29 13.61 4.58
CA THR A 349 65.83 13.64 5.97
C THR A 349 65.09 14.90 6.44
N VAL A 350 64.00 14.73 7.21
CA VAL A 350 63.85 15.26 8.59
C VAL A 350 62.89 14.35 9.39
N GLU A 351 63.32 14.02 10.61
CA GLU A 351 62.75 13.16 11.64
C GLU A 351 61.67 13.84 12.52
N VAL A 352 60.73 12.99 12.99
CA VAL A 352 60.26 12.76 14.38
C VAL A 352 59.68 13.93 15.21
N GLY A 353 58.51 13.65 15.81
CA GLY A 353 58.03 14.33 17.01
C GLY A 353 56.69 13.79 17.53
N ASP A 354 56.74 12.69 18.30
CA ASP A 354 55.65 12.20 19.16
C ASP A 354 55.27 13.21 20.24
N LEU A 355 53.99 13.24 20.67
CA LEU A 355 53.57 13.47 22.06
C LEU A 355 52.12 12.97 22.28
N VAL A 356 51.95 12.14 23.32
CA VAL A 356 50.73 11.43 23.76
C VAL A 356 50.06 12.20 24.95
N PRO A 357 49.08 11.66 25.72
CA PRO A 357 47.66 12.05 25.74
C PRO A 357 47.19 12.76 27.04
N GLY A 358 45.98 13.30 27.01
CA GLY A 358 45.16 13.66 28.18
C GLY A 358 43.82 14.20 27.65
N GLY A 359 42.65 13.68 27.99
CA GLY A 359 42.12 13.41 29.33
C GLY A 359 41.11 14.53 29.64
N GLY A 360 39.81 14.24 29.59
CA GLY A 360 38.75 15.18 29.98
C GLY A 360 37.43 14.96 29.27
N GLU A 361 36.46 14.39 29.98
CA GLU A 361 35.04 14.43 29.68
C GLU A 361 34.54 15.89 29.71
N GLU A 362 33.71 16.26 28.73
CA GLU A 362 32.60 17.22 28.74
C GLU A 362 32.49 17.91 27.37
N GLY A 363 31.45 17.55 26.62
CA GLY A 363 31.20 18.08 25.28
C GLY A 363 29.70 18.23 25.03
N VAL A 364 29.04 19.11 25.79
CA VAL A 364 27.79 19.76 25.37
C VAL A 364 28.20 21.11 24.80
N VAL A 365 28.46 21.15 23.49
CA VAL A 365 28.78 22.38 22.77
C VAL A 365 27.53 22.83 22.04
N ALA A 366 26.96 23.92 22.57
CA ALA A 366 26.19 24.86 21.80
C ALA A 366 27.01 25.40 20.63
N THR A 367 26.40 25.52 19.46
CA THR A 367 26.70 26.58 18.48
C THR A 367 25.55 26.62 17.47
N TYR A 368 24.46 27.26 17.89
CA TYR A 368 23.57 27.95 16.96
C TYR A 368 24.16 29.34 16.74
N GLU A 369 24.05 29.86 15.51
CA GLU A 369 24.54 31.17 15.05
C GLU A 369 26.00 31.25 14.57
N SER A 370 26.23 30.86 13.31
CA SER A 370 27.06 31.63 12.38
C SER A 370 26.86 31.13 10.96
N CYS A 371 25.93 31.73 10.21
CA CYS A 371 25.99 31.82 8.75
C CYS A 371 24.89 32.76 8.21
N MET A 372 24.86 34.00 8.70
CA MET A 372 24.16 35.13 8.05
C MET A 372 25.19 36.16 7.62
N ALA A 373 26.10 35.74 6.73
CA ALA A 373 27.02 36.65 6.03
C ALA A 373 27.65 35.93 4.84
N HIS A 374 26.86 35.67 3.81
CA HIS A 374 27.21 35.86 2.39
C HIS A 374 26.06 35.31 1.53
N GLY A 375 25.42 36.20 0.77
CA GLY A 375 24.30 35.85 -0.10
C GLY A 375 24.66 34.75 -1.08
N GLY A 376 23.90 33.66 -1.05
CA GLY A 376 23.98 32.54 -1.97
C GLY A 376 22.72 31.69 -1.84
N CYS A 377 22.10 31.37 -2.98
CA CYS A 377 20.85 30.63 -3.10
C CYS A 377 20.80 29.31 -2.30
N CYS A 378 19.88 29.21 -1.33
CA CYS A 378 19.31 27.95 -0.83
C CYS A 378 17.90 28.24 -0.29
N SER A 379 16.88 28.14 -1.14
CA SER A 379 15.46 28.35 -0.75
C SER A 379 14.53 27.20 -1.17
N SER A 380 15.02 26.15 -1.83
CA SER A 380 14.19 24.99 -2.20
C SER A 380 14.20 23.88 -1.15
N ASP A 381 15.32 23.69 -0.45
CA ASP A 381 15.54 22.44 0.29
C ASP A 381 15.03 22.53 1.73
N VAL A 382 15.08 23.73 2.33
CA VAL A 382 14.52 23.98 3.67
C VAL A 382 12.99 23.92 3.64
N ALA A 383 12.37 24.51 2.61
CA ALA A 383 10.91 24.49 2.46
C ALA A 383 10.35 23.08 2.20
N ALA A 384 11.11 22.22 1.52
CA ALA A 384 10.75 20.81 1.35
C ALA A 384 10.81 20.06 2.70
N SER A 385 11.87 20.28 3.49
CA SER A 385 12.03 19.63 4.80
C SER A 385 10.96 20.04 5.83
N GLU A 386 10.49 21.29 5.83
CA GLU A 386 9.43 21.76 6.75
C GLU A 386 8.05 21.22 6.35
N LEU A 387 7.73 21.17 5.05
CA LEU A 387 6.49 20.55 4.55
C LEU A 387 6.47 19.04 4.81
N GLU A 388 7.63 18.38 4.69
CA GLU A 388 7.79 16.96 4.99
C GLU A 388 7.64 16.66 6.48
N ALA A 389 8.20 17.49 7.37
CA ALA A 389 8.01 17.39 8.81
C ALA A 389 6.54 17.59 9.21
N VAL A 390 5.80 18.49 8.53
CA VAL A 390 4.36 18.69 8.76
C VAL A 390 3.54 17.50 8.26
N VAL A 391 3.88 16.90 7.11
CA VAL A 391 3.19 15.71 6.60
C VAL A 391 3.47 14.50 7.50
N PHE A 392 4.72 14.27 7.91
CA PHE A 392 5.08 13.20 8.85
C PHE A 392 4.50 13.43 10.25
N GLY A 393 4.50 14.66 10.75
CA GLY A 393 3.92 15.04 12.04
C GLY A 393 2.41 14.86 12.08
N ASN A 394 1.70 15.25 11.01
CA ASN A 394 0.27 15.00 10.88
C ASN A 394 -0.06 13.51 10.70
N MET A 395 0.83 12.74 10.05
CA MET A 395 0.71 11.28 9.94
C MET A 395 0.88 10.59 11.30
N TRP A 396 1.86 11.00 12.11
CA TRP A 396 2.07 10.45 13.45
C TRP A 396 0.96 10.84 14.42
N ASN A 397 0.48 12.08 14.38
CA ASN A 397 -0.65 12.52 15.20
C ASN A 397 -1.95 11.79 14.83
N SER A 398 -2.19 11.52 13.55
CA SER A 398 -3.34 10.73 13.11
C SER A 398 -3.29 9.25 13.56
N TRP A 399 -2.11 8.71 13.87
CA TRP A 399 -1.94 7.36 14.43
C TRP A 399 -1.84 7.36 15.96
N GLY A 400 -1.31 8.43 16.57
CA GLY A 400 -1.16 8.61 18.02
C GLY A 400 -2.46 8.97 18.73
N GLU A 401 -3.36 9.73 18.10
CA GLU A 401 -4.68 10.05 18.67
C GLU A 401 -5.60 8.82 18.72
N ALA A 402 -5.37 7.80 17.89
CA ALA A 402 -6.06 6.51 17.99
C ALA A 402 -5.54 5.63 19.15
N ALA A 403 -4.37 5.94 19.73
CA ALA A 403 -3.71 5.18 20.80
C ALA A 403 -3.58 5.94 22.13
N GLY A 404 -4.14 7.15 22.25
CA GLY A 404 -4.24 7.87 23.52
C GLY A 404 -2.93 8.41 24.09
N PHE A 405 -1.95 8.75 23.25
CA PHE A 405 -0.75 9.49 23.67
C PHE A 405 -0.63 10.80 22.88
N GLY A 406 -1.08 11.90 23.49
CA GLY A 406 -0.80 13.25 23.00
C GLY A 406 0.53 13.74 23.58
N LEU A 407 1.52 14.00 22.71
CA LEU A 407 2.71 14.75 23.04
C LEU A 407 2.54 16.16 22.51
N HIS A 408 2.37 17.13 23.42
CA HIS A 408 2.38 18.56 23.09
C HIS A 408 3.82 18.97 22.79
N LEU A 409 4.09 19.34 21.54
CA LEU A 409 5.23 20.17 21.18
C LEU A 409 4.78 21.64 21.26
N GLN A 410 5.35 22.38 22.19
CA GLN A 410 5.30 23.86 22.23
C GLN A 410 6.48 24.39 21.41
N ASP A 411 6.20 25.43 20.62
CA ASP A 411 7.13 26.13 19.75
C ASP A 411 8.41 26.60 20.48
N VAL A 412 9.57 26.37 19.85
CA VAL A 412 10.81 27.13 20.06
C VAL A 412 11.38 27.51 18.70
#